data_AF-A0A2T2SAZ7-F1
#
_entry.id   AF-A0A2T2SAZ7-F1
#
_cell.length_a   1.000
_cell.length_b   1.000
_cell.length_c   1.000
_cell.angle_alpha   90.00
_cell.angle_beta   90.00
_cell.angle_gamma   90.00
#
_symmetry.space_group_name_H-M   'P 1'
#
loop_
_entity.id
_entity.type
_entity.pdbx_description
1 polymer ?
#
loop_
_entity_poly.entity_id
_entity_poly.type
_entity_poly.pdbx_seq_one_letter_code
_entity_poly.pdbx_strand_id
1 'polypeptide(L)'
;MPFVAMQTDFRLSKILALTCGLLLVTAPARADVTPHEQLKQHIHDAVEKVKAAPTAAEKRSILDDELRAMTTALNRARQMTDRSSEKESIDALRARVQEKLDELHGQNGYTAVPDGELDTFADYVQQDFEQADRVVTISVTTALLIVLILLLL
;
A
#
# COMPACT_ATOMS: atom_id res chain seq x y z
N MET A 1 72.05 -17.86 37.74
CA MET A 1 70.90 -18.79 37.60
C MET A 1 70.22 -18.81 38.96
N PRO A 2 69.11 -18.07 39.18
CA PRO A 2 67.79 -18.37 38.61
C PRO A 2 67.01 -17.12 38.12
N PHE A 3 65.94 -17.35 37.36
CA PHE A 3 65.12 -16.32 36.71
C PHE A 3 63.90 -15.95 37.58
N VAL A 4 63.95 -14.71 38.12
CA VAL A 4 62.88 -13.67 38.24
C VAL A 4 61.43 -14.17 38.43
N ALA A 5 60.87 -14.13 39.64
CA ALA A 5 60.16 -13.02 40.34
C ALA A 5 58.78 -12.65 39.78
N MET A 6 57.75 -12.67 40.63
CA MET A 6 56.97 -11.47 41.05
C MET A 6 55.69 -11.92 41.78
N GLN A 7 55.61 -11.61 43.07
CA GLN A 7 54.36 -11.55 43.83
C GLN A 7 53.44 -10.47 43.23
N THR A 8 52.12 -10.62 43.30
CA THR A 8 51.28 -9.56 43.88
C THR A 8 49.87 -10.05 44.18
N ASP A 9 49.41 -9.61 45.32
CA ASP A 9 48.23 -10.01 46.06
C ASP A 9 46.91 -9.70 45.36
N PHE A 10 45.90 -10.54 45.55
CA PHE A 10 44.52 -10.21 45.18
C PHE A 10 43.55 -10.60 46.30
N ARG A 11 43.56 -9.82 47.38
CA ARG A 11 42.43 -9.77 48.32
C ARG A 11 42.24 -8.35 48.83
N LEU A 12 41.15 -7.72 48.39
CA LEU A 12 40.30 -6.74 49.09
C LEU A 12 39.38 -6.17 48.00
N SER A 13 38.11 -6.58 47.96
CA SER A 13 37.00 -5.92 48.67
C SER A 13 36.79 -4.48 48.21
N LYS A 14 35.55 -4.18 47.80
CA LYS A 14 34.99 -2.89 47.35
C LYS A 14 35.30 -2.64 45.86
N ILE A 15 34.35 -2.79 44.94
CA ILE A 15 33.26 -1.85 44.60
C ILE A 15 32.23 -2.69 43.82
N LEU A 16 31.15 -3.19 44.43
CA LEU A 16 29.81 -2.56 44.49
C LEU A 16 29.41 -1.78 43.22
N ALA A 17 28.40 -2.31 42.53
CA ALA A 17 27.56 -1.63 41.53
C ALA A 17 28.20 -1.28 40.18
N LEU A 18 28.19 -2.24 39.24
CA LEU A 18 27.96 -1.89 37.84
C LEU A 18 26.78 -2.72 37.32
N THR A 19 25.63 -2.07 37.40
CA THR A 19 24.29 -2.50 37.02
C THR A 19 24.24 -3.19 35.67
N CYS A 20 23.84 -4.46 35.72
CA CYS A 20 23.33 -5.24 34.61
C CYS A 20 21.99 -4.62 34.17
N GLY A 21 22.05 -3.64 33.26
CA GLY A 21 20.91 -2.87 32.79
C GLY A 21 21.05 -2.57 31.30
N LEU A 22 21.18 -3.62 30.48
CA LEU A 22 21.01 -3.50 29.04
C LEU A 22 19.76 -4.30 28.63
N LEU A 23 18.61 -3.85 29.12
CA LEU A 23 17.36 -4.06 28.40
C LEU A 23 17.45 -3.20 27.15
N LEU A 24 17.90 -3.81 26.05
CA LEU A 24 17.67 -3.30 24.71
C LEU A 24 16.17 -3.09 24.58
N VAL A 25 15.73 -1.84 24.71
CA VAL A 25 14.48 -1.37 24.13
C VAL A 25 14.68 -1.49 22.63
N THR A 26 14.40 -2.67 22.08
CA THR A 26 14.05 -2.79 20.67
C THR A 26 12.75 -2.01 20.53
N ALA A 27 12.84 -0.76 20.10
CA ALA A 27 11.67 -0.06 19.60
C ALA A 27 10.97 -1.01 18.61
N PRO A 28 9.64 -1.23 18.70
CA PRO A 28 8.96 -2.00 17.67
C PRO A 28 9.29 -1.31 16.35
N ALA A 29 9.94 -2.03 15.44
CA ALA A 29 10.09 -1.58 14.07
C ALA A 29 8.67 -1.33 13.56
N ARG A 30 8.29 -0.06 13.42
CA ARG A 30 7.09 0.27 12.66
C ARG A 30 7.40 -0.22 11.26
N ALA A 31 6.66 -1.23 10.80
CA ALA A 31 6.74 -1.61 9.40
C ALA A 31 6.40 -0.35 8.60
N ASP A 32 7.36 0.16 7.82
CA ASP A 32 7.09 1.22 6.86
C ASP A 32 6.10 0.64 5.84
N VAL A 33 4.82 0.95 6.01
CA VAL A 33 3.80 0.56 5.04
C VAL A 33 4.07 1.35 3.78
N THR A 34 4.60 0.67 2.76
CA THR A 34 4.93 1.31 1.50
C THR A 34 3.65 1.86 0.85
N PRO A 35 3.74 2.88 -0.02
CA PRO A 35 2.58 3.41 -0.73
C PRO A 35 1.79 2.33 -1.46
N HIS A 36 2.51 1.34 -1.99
CA HIS A 36 1.95 0.18 -2.66
C HIS A 36 1.08 -0.67 -1.73
N GLU A 37 1.56 -0.96 -0.52
CA GLU A 37 0.76 -1.68 0.48
C GLU A 37 -0.44 -0.86 0.97
N GLN A 38 -0.33 0.47 1.01
CA GLN A 38 -1.48 1.34 1.33
C GLN A 38 -2.54 1.32 0.23
N LEU A 39 -2.14 1.30 -1.06
CA LEU A 39 -3.08 1.22 -2.17
C LEU A 39 -3.81 -0.13 -2.17
N LYS A 40 -3.08 -1.23 -1.98
CA LYS A 40 -3.68 -2.55 -1.81
C LYS A 40 -4.68 -2.58 -0.67
N GLN A 41 -4.33 -2.00 0.47
CA GLN A 41 -5.24 -1.93 1.62
C GLN A 41 -6.50 -1.14 1.27
N HIS A 42 -6.36 0.00 0.60
CA HIS A 42 -7.51 0.80 0.17
C HIS A 42 -8.45 0.02 -0.77
N ILE A 43 -7.88 -0.70 -1.74
CA ILE A 43 -8.65 -1.54 -2.66
C ILE A 43 -9.33 -2.70 -1.91
N HIS A 44 -8.61 -3.36 -1.00
CA HIS A 44 -9.17 -4.41 -0.16
C HIS A 44 -10.36 -3.89 0.67
N ASP A 45 -10.20 -2.75 1.33
CA ASP A 45 -11.26 -2.14 2.12
C ASP A 45 -12.48 -1.79 1.25
N ALA A 46 -12.27 -1.30 0.02
CA ALA A 46 -13.35 -1.06 -0.94
C ALA A 46 -14.09 -2.36 -1.31
N VAL A 47 -13.38 -3.45 -1.57
CA VAL A 47 -13.98 -4.76 -1.84
C VAL A 47 -14.81 -5.26 -0.65
N GLU A 48 -14.29 -5.12 0.57
CA GLU A 48 -15.04 -5.50 1.77
C GLU A 48 -16.31 -4.65 1.95
N LYS A 49 -16.26 -3.34 1.66
CA LYS A 49 -17.47 -2.49 1.63
C LYS A 49 -18.50 -2.98 0.62
N VAL A 50 -18.07 -3.36 -0.59
CA VAL A 50 -18.96 -3.92 -1.61
C VAL A 50 -19.60 -5.20 -1.11
N LYS A 51 -18.82 -6.15 -0.59
CA LYS A 51 -19.34 -7.42 -0.06
C LYS A 51 -20.31 -7.24 1.09
N ALA A 52 -20.08 -6.24 1.94
CA ALA A 52 -20.95 -5.90 3.06
C ALA A 52 -22.26 -5.20 2.66
N ALA A 53 -22.33 -4.60 1.46
CA ALA A 53 -23.50 -3.83 1.05
C ALA A 53 -24.73 -4.72 0.79
N PRO A 54 -25.92 -4.35 1.31
CA PRO A 54 -27.12 -5.19 1.29
C PRO A 54 -27.80 -5.32 -0.07
N THR A 55 -27.54 -4.41 -1.02
CA THR A 55 -28.24 -4.39 -2.32
C THR A 55 -27.27 -4.26 -3.49
N ALA A 56 -27.64 -4.82 -4.65
CA ALA A 56 -26.84 -4.68 -5.87
C ALA A 56 -26.66 -3.21 -6.30
N ALA A 57 -27.68 -2.36 -6.07
CA ALA A 57 -27.57 -0.93 -6.35
C ALA A 57 -26.49 -0.26 -5.49
N GLU A 58 -26.43 -0.59 -4.19
CA GLU A 58 -25.42 -0.05 -3.28
C GLU A 58 -24.03 -0.60 -3.59
N LYS A 59 -23.92 -1.90 -3.90
CA LYS A 59 -22.67 -2.52 -4.39
C LYS A 59 -22.11 -1.80 -5.62
N ARG A 60 -22.96 -1.56 -6.62
CA ARG A 60 -22.58 -0.86 -7.84
C ARG A 60 -22.19 0.60 -7.55
N SER A 61 -22.92 1.28 -6.66
CA SER A 61 -22.57 2.65 -6.26
C SER A 61 -21.20 2.72 -5.61
N ILE A 62 -20.90 1.82 -4.67
CA ILE A 62 -19.57 1.77 -4.01
C ILE A 62 -18.47 1.54 -5.06
N LEU A 63 -18.66 0.60 -5.98
CA LEU A 63 -17.70 0.34 -7.06
C LEU A 63 -17.49 1.57 -7.96
N ASP A 64 -18.57 2.24 -8.37
CA ASP A 64 -18.49 3.45 -9.19
C ASP A 64 -17.76 4.58 -8.45
N ASP A 65 -18.13 4.83 -7.20
CA ASP A 65 -17.55 5.89 -6.37
C ASP A 65 -16.05 5.68 -6.16
N GLU A 66 -15.62 4.46 -5.79
CA GLU A 66 -14.21 4.14 -5.54
C GLU A 66 -13.38 4.22 -6.84
N LEU A 67 -13.89 3.71 -7.97
CA LEU A 67 -13.21 3.82 -9.27
C LEU A 67 -13.14 5.27 -9.80
N ARG A 68 -14.18 6.09 -9.57
CA ARG A 68 -14.15 7.53 -9.89
C ARG A 68 -13.18 8.30 -8.99
N ALA A 69 -13.11 7.94 -7.71
CA ALA A 69 -12.15 8.53 -6.78
C ALA A 69 -10.72 8.24 -7.23
N MET A 70 -10.41 7.00 -7.60
CA MET A 70 -9.12 6.62 -8.19
C MET A 70 -8.82 7.41 -9.46
N THR A 71 -9.76 7.52 -10.39
CA THR A 71 -9.59 8.31 -11.62
C THR A 71 -9.26 9.77 -11.31
N THR A 72 -9.96 10.35 -10.34
CA THR A 72 -9.75 11.74 -9.91
C THR A 72 -8.38 11.93 -9.27
N ALA A 73 -7.98 11.01 -8.39
CA ALA A 73 -6.67 11.01 -7.73
C ALA A 73 -5.53 10.90 -8.75
N LEU A 74 -5.67 10.02 -9.75
CA LEU A 74 -4.70 9.85 -10.84
C LEU A 74 -4.61 11.10 -11.72
N ASN A 75 -5.73 11.75 -12.04
CA ASN A 75 -5.73 12.98 -12.81
C ASN A 75 -4.97 14.11 -12.11
N ARG A 76 -5.13 14.23 -10.78
CA ARG A 76 -4.39 15.20 -9.97
C ARG A 76 -2.90 14.82 -9.84
N ALA A 77 -2.60 13.55 -9.58
CA ALA A 77 -1.22 13.05 -9.54
C ALA A 77 -0.49 13.36 -10.84
N ARG A 78 -1.13 13.12 -11.98
CA ARG A 78 -0.59 13.45 -13.31
C ARG A 78 -0.24 14.94 -13.47
N GLN A 79 -1.07 15.83 -12.92
CA GLN A 79 -0.84 17.29 -12.97
C GLN A 79 0.31 17.73 -12.06
N MET A 80 0.55 16.99 -10.97
CA MET A 80 1.61 17.28 -10.00
C MET A 80 2.96 16.63 -10.35
N THR A 81 2.95 15.66 -11.26
CA THR A 81 4.14 14.94 -11.71
C THR A 81 4.82 15.65 -12.88
N ASP A 82 6.11 15.93 -12.78
CA ASP A 82 6.87 16.52 -13.89
C ASP A 82 7.49 15.49 -14.84
N ARG A 83 7.90 14.32 -14.32
CA ARG A 83 8.63 13.30 -15.11
C ARG A 83 7.72 12.62 -16.13
N SER A 84 8.18 12.52 -17.38
CA SER A 84 7.42 11.90 -18.48
C SER A 84 7.12 10.42 -18.22
N SER A 85 8.09 9.65 -17.73
CA SER A 85 7.91 8.22 -17.42
C SER A 85 6.87 7.96 -16.33
N GLU A 86 6.80 8.85 -15.34
CA GLU A 86 5.78 8.78 -14.28
C GLU A 86 4.40 9.17 -14.85
N LYS A 87 4.32 10.20 -15.71
CA LYS A 87 3.08 10.57 -16.42
C LYS A 87 2.53 9.43 -17.28
N GLU A 88 3.38 8.74 -18.05
CA GLU A 88 3.00 7.59 -18.87
C GLU A 88 2.46 6.44 -18.00
N SER A 89 3.11 6.17 -16.87
CA SER A 89 2.64 5.14 -15.92
C SER A 89 1.28 5.50 -15.30
N ILE A 90 1.07 6.78 -14.94
CA ILE A 90 -0.21 7.27 -14.43
C ILE A 90 -1.30 7.18 -15.52
N ASP A 91 -0.97 7.54 -16.76
CA ASP A 91 -1.89 7.46 -17.89
C ASP A 91 -2.32 6.01 -18.17
N ALA A 92 -1.37 5.05 -18.10
CA ALA A 92 -1.66 3.63 -18.22
C ALA A 92 -2.56 3.12 -17.08
N LEU A 93 -2.30 3.51 -15.84
CA LEU A 93 -3.12 3.13 -14.70
C LEU A 93 -4.53 3.73 -14.78
N ARG A 94 -4.65 4.99 -15.21
CA ARG A 94 -5.94 5.64 -15.44
C ARG A 94 -6.75 4.94 -16.52
N ALA A 95 -6.12 4.52 -17.62
CA ALA A 95 -6.81 3.77 -18.67
C ALA A 95 -7.40 2.46 -18.13
N ARG A 96 -6.68 1.75 -17.26
CA ARG A 96 -7.19 0.52 -16.61
C ARG A 96 -8.37 0.79 -15.67
N VAL A 97 -8.29 1.84 -14.84
CA VAL A 97 -9.43 2.23 -13.97
C VAL A 97 -10.65 2.58 -14.83
N GLN A 98 -10.45 3.32 -15.93
CA GLN A 98 -11.53 3.68 -16.84
C GLN A 98 -12.15 2.46 -17.51
N GLU A 99 -11.34 1.49 -17.93
CA GLU A 99 -11.83 0.21 -18.45
C GLU A 99 -12.74 -0.50 -17.45
N LYS A 100 -12.38 -0.53 -16.16
CA LYS A 100 -13.24 -1.14 -15.13
C LYS A 100 -14.53 -0.34 -14.91
N LEU A 101 -14.49 0.99 -14.98
CA LEU A 101 -15.71 1.82 -14.96
C LEU A 101 -16.63 1.52 -16.15
N ASP A 102 -16.04 1.38 -17.33
CA ASP A 102 -16.78 1.08 -18.55
C ASP A 102 -17.41 -0.32 -18.47
N GLU A 103 -16.67 -1.30 -17.98
CA GLU A 103 -17.15 -2.68 -17.73
C GLU A 103 -18.30 -2.70 -16.73
N LEU A 104 -18.16 -2.02 -15.58
CA LEU A 104 -19.18 -1.91 -14.54
C LEU A 104 -20.52 -1.40 -15.09
N HIS A 105 -20.46 -0.47 -16.04
CA HIS A 105 -21.63 0.20 -16.63
C HIS A 105 -22.07 -0.32 -18.00
N GLY A 106 -21.29 -1.19 -18.63
CA GLY A 106 -21.55 -1.63 -20.00
C GLY A 106 -21.40 -0.50 -21.02
N GLN A 107 -20.37 0.33 -20.86
CA GLN A 107 -20.03 1.43 -21.76
C GLN A 107 -18.90 1.00 -22.71
N ASN A 108 -18.62 1.78 -23.75
CA ASN A 108 -17.48 1.60 -24.66
C ASN A 108 -17.31 0.18 -25.26
N GLY A 109 -18.42 -0.54 -25.47
CA GLY A 109 -18.43 -1.88 -26.06
C GLY A 109 -18.43 -3.03 -25.04
N TYR A 110 -18.38 -2.73 -23.75
CA TYR A 110 -18.57 -3.72 -22.69
C TYR A 110 -20.05 -4.02 -22.45
N THR A 111 -20.34 -5.24 -21.99
CA THR A 111 -21.63 -5.58 -21.39
C THR A 111 -21.59 -5.18 -19.93
N ALA A 112 -22.65 -4.57 -19.41
CA ALA A 112 -22.70 -4.16 -18.01
C ALA A 112 -22.59 -5.38 -17.09
N VAL A 113 -21.77 -5.25 -16.05
CA VAL A 113 -21.64 -6.28 -15.01
C VAL A 113 -23.02 -6.56 -14.42
N PRO A 114 -23.52 -7.81 -14.47
CA PRO A 114 -24.80 -8.18 -13.87
C PRO A 114 -24.83 -7.95 -12.36
N ASP A 115 -26.00 -7.60 -11.81
CA ASP A 115 -26.19 -7.36 -10.38
C ASP A 115 -25.72 -8.52 -9.49
N GLY A 116 -25.90 -9.76 -9.96
CA GLY A 116 -25.47 -10.97 -9.25
C GLY A 116 -23.96 -11.23 -9.29
N GLU A 117 -23.19 -10.47 -10.08
CA GLU A 117 -21.76 -10.66 -10.29
C GLU A 117 -20.91 -9.55 -9.66
N LEU A 118 -21.52 -8.55 -9.00
CA LEU A 118 -20.80 -7.38 -8.47
C LEU A 118 -19.72 -7.73 -7.45
N ASP A 119 -19.91 -8.77 -6.62
CA ASP A 119 -18.88 -9.23 -5.66
C ASP A 119 -17.69 -9.85 -6.40
N THR A 120 -17.97 -10.69 -7.41
CA THR A 120 -16.94 -11.31 -8.25
C THR A 120 -16.19 -10.27 -9.07
N PHE A 121 -16.90 -9.25 -9.56
CA PHE A 121 -16.29 -8.13 -10.24
C PHE A 121 -15.39 -7.33 -9.30
N ALA A 122 -15.81 -7.08 -8.05
CA ALA A 122 -14.97 -6.42 -7.05
C ALA A 122 -13.66 -7.21 -6.78
N ASP A 123 -13.76 -8.54 -6.61
CA ASP A 123 -12.59 -9.41 -6.47
C ASP A 123 -11.68 -9.36 -7.70
N TYR A 124 -12.25 -9.35 -8.90
CA TYR A 124 -11.50 -9.26 -10.14
C TYR A 124 -10.77 -7.91 -10.27
N VAL A 125 -11.43 -6.80 -9.93
CA VAL A 125 -10.81 -5.47 -9.90
C VAL A 125 -9.61 -5.46 -8.95
N GLN A 126 -9.77 -6.00 -7.73
CA GLN A 126 -8.66 -6.10 -6.79
C GLN A 126 -7.49 -6.92 -7.35
N GLN A 127 -7.78 -8.09 -7.92
CA GLN A 127 -6.74 -8.95 -8.51
C GLN A 127 -6.02 -8.28 -9.66
N ASP A 128 -6.72 -7.51 -10.51
CA ASP A 128 -6.11 -6.80 -11.62
C ASP A 128 -5.11 -5.74 -11.13
N PHE A 129 -5.46 -4.97 -10.10
CA PHE A 129 -4.54 -3.98 -9.51
C PHE A 129 -3.36 -4.63 -8.77
N GLU A 130 -3.58 -5.72 -8.04
CA GLU A 130 -2.50 -6.47 -7.37
C GLU A 130 -1.50 -7.10 -8.37
N GLN A 131 -1.98 -7.50 -9.55
CA GLN A 131 -1.15 -8.01 -10.64
C GLN A 131 -0.47 -6.88 -11.41
N ALA A 132 -1.17 -5.76 -11.63
CA ALA A 132 -0.64 -4.57 -12.28
C ALA A 132 0.63 -4.07 -11.59
N ASP A 133 0.63 -4.08 -10.27
CA ASP A 133 1.77 -3.69 -9.43
C ASP A 133 3.05 -4.53 -9.66
N ARG A 134 2.91 -5.77 -10.15
CA ARG A 134 4.08 -6.59 -10.52
C ARG A 134 4.69 -6.19 -11.87
N VAL A 135 3.93 -5.50 -12.72
CA VAL A 135 4.30 -5.16 -14.10
C VAL A 135 4.63 -3.67 -14.24
N VAL A 136 3.97 -2.81 -13.47
CA VAL A 136 4.24 -1.36 -13.39
C VAL A 136 5.48 -1.16 -12.53
N THR A 137 6.62 -1.02 -13.19
CA THR A 137 7.94 -0.95 -12.56
C THR A 137 8.02 0.21 -11.55
N ILE A 138 8.66 -0.04 -10.41
CA ILE A 138 9.18 0.77 -9.26
C ILE A 138 9.25 2.32 -9.38
N SER A 139 9.17 2.92 -10.57
CA SER A 139 9.23 4.37 -10.80
C SER A 139 8.03 5.18 -10.28
N VAL A 140 6.95 4.52 -9.80
CA VAL A 140 5.68 5.20 -9.49
C VAL A 140 5.53 5.57 -8.01
N THR A 141 6.50 5.28 -7.13
CA THR A 141 6.38 5.50 -5.68
C THR A 141 5.92 6.92 -5.29
N THR A 142 6.45 7.95 -5.95
CA THR A 142 6.04 9.35 -5.70
C THR A 142 4.63 9.63 -6.20
N ALA A 143 4.27 9.15 -7.39
CA ALA A 143 2.91 9.32 -7.93
C ALA A 143 1.88 8.56 -7.09
N LEU A 144 2.22 7.36 -6.62
CA LEU A 144 1.37 6.54 -5.77
C LEU A 144 1.11 7.22 -4.41
N LEU A 145 2.13 7.83 -3.81
CA LEU A 145 1.97 8.66 -2.61
C LEU A 145 0.97 9.79 -2.82
N ILE A 146 1.07 10.50 -3.95
CA ILE A 146 0.12 11.58 -4.27
C ILE A 146 -1.30 11.02 -4.41
N VAL A 147 -1.46 9.90 -5.13
CA VAL A 147 -2.76 9.23 -5.28
C VAL A 147 -3.35 8.87 -3.92
N LEU A 148 -2.57 8.27 -3.03
CA LEU A 148 -3.04 7.89 -1.70
C LEU A 148 -3.46 9.08 -0.85
N ILE A 149 -2.65 10.14 -0.83
CA ILE A 149 -3.00 11.38 -0.12
C ILE A 149 -4.35 11.90 -0.62
N LEU A 150 -4.62 11.81 -1.92
CA LEU A 150 -5.86 12.28 -2.52
C LEU A 150 -7.07 11.36 -2.31
N LEU A 151 -6.87 10.06 -2.09
CA LEU A 151 -7.92 9.11 -1.75
C LEU A 151 -8.28 9.15 -0.26
N LEU A 152 -7.35 9.61 0.59
CA LEU A 152 -7.52 9.74 2.03
C LEU A 152 -7.99 11.13 2.48
N LEU A 153 -8.06 12.11 1.56
CA LEU A 153 -8.50 13.49 1.82
C LEU A 153 -10.02 13.64 1.62
#